data_AF-A0A535YRV5-F1
#
_entry.id   AF-A0A535YRV5-F1
#
_cell.length_a   1.000
_cell.length_b   1.000
_cell.length_c   1.000
_cell.angle_alpha   90.00
_cell.angle_beta   90.00
_cell.angle_gamma   90.00
#
_symmetry.space_group_name_H-M   'P 1'
#
loop_
_entity.id
_entity.type
_entity.pdbx_description
1 polymer ?
#
loop_
_entity_poly.entity_id
_entity_poly.type
_entity_poly.pdbx_seq_one_letter_code
_entity_poly.pdbx_strand_id
1 'polypeptide(L)'
;MRLRTGRPSGPAVSEPESAEAAYAEAVKRLARQPQSRAMLRQRLMHAGYAEAAVGLALDRAELHGYLNDRAFADALVRRRTARGRGLIAQELRARGIEEADAEPALAEVDPDAQLSRALAVGRGLLGRREFNDGEALLNFLAPRLARRGFSSGLAYRVCRTLTTEWEAAHLFDSKKEHN
;
A
#
# COMPACT_ATOMS: atom_id res chain seq x y z
N MET A 1 37.04 -11.48 4.44
CA MET A 1 36.70 -11.15 3.03
C MET A 1 35.48 -11.99 2.64
N ARG A 2 34.26 -11.43 2.71
CA ARG A 2 33.01 -12.17 2.41
C ARG A 2 32.77 -12.10 0.91
N LEU A 3 32.85 -13.24 0.23
CA LEU A 3 32.50 -13.38 -1.19
C LEU A 3 31.00 -13.08 -1.35
N ARG A 4 30.68 -12.02 -2.10
CA ARG A 4 29.33 -11.78 -2.63
C ARG A 4 29.05 -12.91 -3.61
N THR A 5 28.23 -13.87 -3.18
CA THR A 5 27.67 -14.88 -4.09
C THR A 5 26.87 -14.15 -5.16
N GLY A 6 27.27 -14.35 -6.42
CA GLY A 6 26.54 -13.87 -7.58
C GLY A 6 25.11 -14.38 -7.52
N ARG A 7 24.17 -13.47 -7.74
CA ARG A 7 22.75 -13.80 -7.94
C ARG A 7 22.69 -14.81 -9.11
N PRO A 8 22.01 -15.96 -8.96
CA PRO A 8 21.91 -16.89 -10.08
C PRO A 8 21.17 -16.18 -11.22
N SER A 9 21.84 -16.10 -12.37
CA SER A 9 21.23 -15.83 -13.68
C SER A 9 20.04 -16.78 -13.84
N GLY A 10 18.86 -16.23 -14.09
CA GLY A 10 17.65 -17.02 -14.35
C GLY A 10 17.86 -18.00 -15.50
N PRO A 11 16.96 -18.98 -15.70
CA PRO A 11 17.05 -19.89 -16.84
C PRO A 11 17.16 -19.05 -18.11
N ALA A 12 18.26 -19.22 -18.85
CA ALA A 12 18.45 -18.53 -20.12
C ALA A 12 17.25 -18.85 -21.02
N VAL A 13 16.48 -17.83 -21.38
CA VAL A 13 15.37 -17.99 -22.33
C VAL A 13 15.97 -18.46 -23.64
N SER A 14 15.48 -19.57 -24.17
CA SER A 14 15.94 -20.11 -25.46
C SER A 14 15.61 -19.19 -26.63
N GLU A 15 14.56 -18.38 -26.51
CA GLU A 15 14.05 -17.47 -27.54
C GLU A 15 13.68 -16.11 -26.93
N PRO A 16 14.66 -15.23 -26.66
CA PRO A 16 14.41 -13.95 -25.98
C PRO A 16 13.51 -13.00 -26.78
N GLU A 17 13.50 -13.11 -28.11
CA GLU A 17 12.66 -12.30 -29.00
C GLU A 17 11.24 -12.89 -29.21
N SER A 18 10.98 -14.10 -28.70
CA SER A 18 9.70 -14.78 -28.90
C SER A 18 8.63 -14.20 -27.98
N ALA A 19 7.71 -13.43 -28.56
CA ALA A 19 6.52 -12.92 -27.87
C ALA A 19 5.62 -14.07 -27.38
N GLU A 20 5.60 -15.21 -28.07
CA GLU A 20 4.83 -16.39 -27.68
C GLU A 20 5.41 -17.07 -26.43
N ALA A 21 6.73 -17.24 -26.37
CA ALA A 21 7.42 -17.75 -25.18
C ALA A 21 7.23 -16.79 -23.98
N ALA A 22 7.37 -15.48 -24.21
CA ALA A 22 7.13 -14.46 -23.19
C ALA A 22 5.69 -14.50 -22.67
N TYR A 23 4.71 -14.67 -23.57
CA TYR A 23 3.29 -14.79 -23.24
C TYR A 23 2.99 -16.05 -22.42
N ALA A 24 3.53 -17.21 -22.81
CA ALA A 24 3.35 -18.45 -22.05
C ALA A 24 3.89 -18.32 -20.61
N GLU A 25 5.07 -17.72 -20.45
CA GLU A 25 5.66 -17.45 -19.13
C GLU A 25 4.85 -16.41 -18.33
N ALA A 26 4.30 -15.38 -19.01
CA ALA A 26 3.42 -14.39 -18.40
C ALA A 26 2.15 -15.04 -17.82
N VAL A 27 1.44 -15.83 -18.62
CA VAL A 27 0.22 -16.55 -18.22
C VAL A 27 0.51 -17.52 -17.07
N LYS A 28 1.62 -18.27 -17.13
CA LYS A 28 2.04 -19.17 -16.06
C LYS A 28 2.25 -18.44 -14.73
N ARG A 29 2.78 -17.21 -14.76
CA ARG A 29 2.97 -16.39 -13.55
C ARG A 29 1.63 -15.87 -13.03
N LEU A 30 0.78 -15.36 -13.90
CA LEU A 30 -0.55 -14.84 -13.56
C LEU A 30 -1.45 -15.94 -12.95
N ALA A 31 -1.37 -17.17 -13.45
CA ALA A 31 -2.08 -18.32 -12.90
C ALA A 31 -1.69 -18.66 -11.44
N ARG A 32 -0.46 -18.32 -11.03
CA ARG A 32 0.02 -18.56 -9.65
C ARG A 32 -0.36 -17.42 -8.71
N GLN A 33 -0.21 -16.19 -9.18
CA GLN A 33 -0.46 -15.01 -8.36
C GLN A 33 -0.82 -13.81 -9.25
N PRO A 34 -1.83 -13.00 -8.87
CA PRO A 34 -2.09 -11.73 -9.51
C PRO A 34 -0.85 -10.83 -9.52
N GLN A 35 -0.57 -10.21 -10.67
CA GLN A 35 0.53 -9.28 -10.87
C GLN A 35 0.04 -8.06 -11.62
N SER A 36 0.64 -6.89 -11.36
CA SER A 36 0.47 -5.73 -12.22
C SER A 36 1.26 -5.86 -13.51
N ARG A 37 0.87 -5.10 -14.53
CA ARG A 37 1.56 -5.01 -15.83
C ARG A 37 3.04 -4.65 -15.65
N ALA A 38 3.32 -3.64 -14.83
CA ALA A 38 4.68 -3.20 -14.55
C ALA A 38 5.53 -4.28 -13.86
N MET A 39 4.98 -4.99 -12.87
CA MET A 39 5.68 -6.07 -12.19
C MET A 39 5.96 -7.25 -13.13
N LEU A 40 5.00 -7.58 -14.00
CA LEU A 40 5.14 -8.67 -14.96
C LEU A 40 6.19 -8.33 -16.02
N ARG A 41 6.17 -7.10 -16.55
CA ARG A 41 7.20 -6.56 -17.45
C ARG A 41 8.61 -6.74 -16.86
N GLN A 42 8.83 -6.23 -15.65
CA GLN A 42 10.14 -6.31 -14.97
C GLN A 42 10.59 -7.75 -14.78
N ARG A 43 9.68 -8.66 -14.45
CA ARG A 43 10.01 -10.09 -14.27
C ARG A 43 10.36 -10.79 -15.57
N LEU A 44 9.65 -10.50 -16.65
CA LEU A 44 9.95 -11.08 -17.97
C LEU A 44 11.28 -10.55 -18.51
N MET A 45 11.53 -9.24 -18.38
CA MET A 45 12.84 -8.66 -18.74
C MET A 45 13.97 -9.27 -17.91
N HIS A 46 13.78 -9.47 -16.61
CA HIS A 46 14.78 -10.12 -15.75
C HIS A 46 14.99 -11.60 -16.08
N ALA A 47 13.98 -12.26 -16.66
CA ALA A 47 14.12 -13.62 -17.16
C ALA A 47 14.96 -13.68 -18.44
N GLY A 48 15.06 -12.59 -19.20
CA GLY A 48 15.87 -12.49 -20.41
C GLY A 48 15.10 -12.20 -21.70
N TYR A 49 13.78 -11.95 -21.62
CA TYR A 49 12.98 -11.60 -22.80
C TYR A 49 13.28 -10.16 -23.26
N ALA A 50 13.30 -9.96 -24.58
CA ALA A 50 13.46 -8.65 -25.20
C ALA A 50 12.24 -7.76 -24.94
N GLU A 51 12.47 -6.45 -24.80
CA GLU A 51 11.42 -5.48 -24.46
C GLU A 51 10.22 -5.51 -25.42
N ALA A 52 10.48 -5.62 -26.73
CA ALA A 52 9.43 -5.73 -27.74
C ALA A 52 8.57 -7.00 -27.56
N ALA A 53 9.20 -8.14 -27.31
CA ALA A 53 8.51 -9.41 -27.05
C ALA A 53 7.66 -9.35 -25.78
N VAL A 54 8.20 -8.71 -24.73
CA VAL A 54 7.48 -8.47 -23.47
C VAL A 54 6.27 -7.56 -23.69
N GLY A 55 6.40 -6.47 -24.45
CA GLY A 55 5.30 -5.57 -24.78
C GLY A 55 4.13 -6.33 -25.42
N LEU A 56 4.43 -7.06 -26.51
CA LEU A 56 3.44 -7.86 -27.24
C LEU A 56 2.78 -8.94 -26.35
N ALA A 57 3.56 -9.60 -25.51
CA ALA A 57 3.05 -10.60 -24.57
C ALA A 57 2.08 -10.00 -23.55
N LEU A 58 2.41 -8.83 -23.00
CA LEU A 58 1.55 -8.15 -22.03
C LEU A 58 0.27 -7.63 -22.67
N ASP A 59 0.35 -7.06 -23.88
CA ASP A 59 -0.82 -6.60 -24.64
C ASP A 59 -1.77 -7.76 -24.94
N ARG A 60 -1.22 -8.91 -25.34
CA ARG A 60 -2.02 -10.12 -25.56
C ARG A 60 -2.64 -10.65 -24.26
N ALA A 61 -1.89 -10.64 -23.15
CA ALA A 61 -2.41 -11.08 -21.85
C ALA A 61 -3.56 -10.18 -21.36
N GLU A 62 -3.49 -8.89 -21.64
CA GLU A 62 -4.53 -7.91 -21.34
C GLU A 62 -5.76 -8.09 -22.24
N LEU A 63 -5.56 -8.28 -23.56
CA LEU A 63 -6.63 -8.58 -24.51
C LEU A 63 -7.42 -9.84 -24.13
N HIS A 64 -6.74 -10.87 -23.61
CA HIS A 64 -7.36 -12.12 -23.15
C HIS A 64 -7.92 -12.01 -21.72
N GLY A 65 -7.80 -10.86 -21.05
CA GLY A 65 -8.32 -10.62 -19.71
C GLY A 65 -7.51 -11.26 -18.57
N TYR A 66 -6.33 -11.81 -18.85
CA TYR A 66 -5.45 -12.36 -17.81
C TYR A 66 -4.73 -11.27 -17.02
N LEU A 67 -4.48 -10.13 -17.65
CA LEU A 67 -3.87 -8.95 -17.04
C LEU A 67 -4.89 -7.83 -16.95
N ASN A 68 -5.04 -7.25 -15.75
CA ASN A 68 -5.96 -6.14 -15.52
C ASN A 68 -5.50 -5.36 -14.27
N ASP A 69 -4.88 -4.20 -14.49
CA ASP A 69 -4.31 -3.38 -13.42
C ASP A 69 -5.40 -2.72 -12.56
N ARG A 70 -6.54 -2.38 -13.15
CA ARG A 70 -7.75 -1.92 -12.44
C ARG A 70 -8.23 -2.97 -11.42
N ALA A 71 -8.45 -4.21 -11.86
CA ALA A 71 -8.88 -5.31 -11.01
C ALA A 71 -7.84 -5.64 -9.93
N PHE A 72 -6.55 -5.52 -10.27
CA PHE A 72 -5.46 -5.66 -9.30
C PHE A 72 -5.54 -4.57 -8.22
N ALA A 73 -5.79 -3.31 -8.62
CA ALA A 73 -5.93 -2.18 -7.70
C ALA A 73 -7.09 -2.38 -6.72
N ASP A 74 -8.28 -2.75 -7.24
CA ASP A 74 -9.47 -3.00 -6.44
C ASP A 74 -9.24 -4.12 -5.41
N ALA A 75 -8.62 -5.22 -5.84
CA ALA A 75 -8.30 -6.34 -4.96
C ALA A 75 -7.29 -5.96 -3.86
N LEU A 76 -6.34 -5.09 -4.17
CA LEU A 76 -5.35 -4.58 -3.23
C LEU A 76 -6.00 -3.67 -2.18
N VAL A 77 -6.85 -2.73 -2.60
CA VAL A 77 -7.59 -1.84 -1.70
C VAL A 77 -8.43 -2.66 -0.72
N ARG A 78 -9.21 -3.63 -1.21
CA ARG A 78 -10.02 -4.54 -0.38
C ARG A 78 -9.20 -5.31 0.67
N ARG A 79 -7.94 -5.64 0.39
CA ARG A 79 -7.05 -6.36 1.32
C ARG A 79 -6.33 -5.44 2.33
N ARG A 80 -6.39 -4.11 2.15
CA ARG A 80 -5.59 -3.13 2.93
C ARG A 80 -6.45 -2.23 3.82
N THR A 81 -7.56 -2.74 4.32
CA THR A 81 -8.50 -2.04 5.22
C THR A 81 -7.89 -1.51 6.52
N ALA A 82 -6.72 -2.02 6.95
CA ALA A 82 -6.00 -1.55 8.13
C ALA A 82 -5.08 -0.34 7.87
N ARG A 83 -4.94 0.10 6.62
CA ARG A 83 -4.06 1.22 6.23
C ARG A 83 -4.89 2.42 5.78
N GLY A 84 -4.32 3.61 5.94
CA GLY A 84 -4.92 4.81 5.40
C GLY A 84 -4.79 4.88 3.88
N ARG A 85 -5.76 5.53 3.21
CA ARG A 85 -5.82 5.69 1.74
C ARG A 85 -4.48 6.08 1.12
N GLY A 86 -3.71 6.98 1.75
CA GLY A 86 -2.43 7.46 1.23
C GLY A 86 -1.34 6.38 1.14
N LEU A 87 -1.28 5.45 2.11
CA LEU A 87 -0.31 4.35 2.08
C LEU A 87 -0.73 3.29 1.06
N ILE A 88 -2.05 3.06 0.90
CA ILE A 88 -2.58 2.19 -0.16
C ILE A 88 -2.19 2.76 -1.54
N ALA A 89 -2.36 4.06 -1.75
CA ALA A 89 -1.95 4.74 -2.98
C ALA A 89 -0.44 4.63 -3.24
N GLN A 90 0.39 4.75 -2.19
CA GLN A 90 1.84 4.50 -2.31
C GLN A 90 2.14 3.05 -2.69
N GLU A 91 1.42 2.08 -2.13
CA GLU A 91 1.58 0.66 -2.46
C GLU A 91 1.18 0.35 -3.91
N LEU A 92 0.13 0.99 -4.42
CA LEU A 92 -0.28 0.90 -5.83
C LEU A 92 0.79 1.46 -6.77
N ARG A 93 1.27 2.68 -6.50
CA ARG A 93 2.35 3.31 -7.29
C ARG A 93 3.65 2.50 -7.25
N ALA A 94 4.01 1.94 -6.10
CA ALA A 94 5.19 1.08 -5.97
C ALA A 94 5.06 -0.23 -6.77
N ARG A 95 3.84 -0.64 -7.11
CA ARG A 95 3.56 -1.77 -8.02
C ARG A 95 3.38 -1.33 -9.47
N GLY A 96 3.58 -0.06 -9.78
CA GLY A 96 3.47 0.50 -11.13
C GLY A 96 2.04 0.52 -11.66
N ILE A 97 1.04 0.61 -10.78
CA ILE A 97 -0.34 0.90 -11.18
C ILE A 97 -0.44 2.39 -11.48
N GLU A 98 -0.96 2.72 -12.67
CA GLU A 98 -1.16 4.10 -13.10
C GLU A 98 -2.32 4.76 -12.35
N GLU A 99 -2.33 6.09 -12.35
CA GLU A 99 -3.33 6.88 -11.61
C GLU A 99 -4.76 6.59 -12.11
N ALA A 100 -4.94 6.40 -13.42
CA ALA A 100 -6.23 6.07 -14.03
C ALA A 100 -6.84 4.76 -13.47
N ASP A 101 -6.00 3.77 -13.16
CA ASP A 101 -6.45 2.51 -12.58
C ASP A 101 -6.54 2.58 -11.05
N ALA A 102 -5.66 3.35 -10.41
CA ALA A 102 -5.58 3.46 -8.96
C ALA A 102 -6.70 4.32 -8.36
N GLU A 103 -6.98 5.49 -8.93
CA GLU A 103 -7.89 6.48 -8.34
C GLU A 103 -9.31 5.96 -8.13
N PRO A 104 -9.96 5.31 -9.12
CA PRO A 104 -11.31 4.83 -8.88
C PRO A 104 -11.34 3.68 -7.85
N ALA A 105 -10.21 3.05 -7.51
CA ALA A 105 -10.14 1.96 -6.54
C ALA A 105 -9.98 2.55 -5.14
N LEU A 106 -9.17 3.61 -5.06
CA LEU A 106 -9.00 4.43 -3.87
C LEU A 106 -10.27 5.23 -3.53
N ALA A 107 -11.13 5.52 -4.52
CA ALA A 107 -12.42 6.18 -4.32
C ALA A 107 -13.45 5.28 -3.62
N GLU A 108 -13.33 3.95 -3.75
CA GLU A 108 -14.18 2.98 -3.04
C GLU A 108 -13.83 2.86 -1.55
N VAL A 109 -12.76 3.52 -1.09
CA VAL A 109 -12.37 3.52 0.32
C VAL A 109 -13.37 4.35 1.12
N ASP A 110 -14.22 3.67 1.88
CA ASP A 110 -15.20 4.29 2.76
C ASP A 110 -14.55 5.24 3.79
N PRO A 111 -14.90 6.55 3.76
CA PRO A 111 -14.42 7.53 4.73
C PRO A 111 -14.75 7.19 6.19
N ASP A 112 -15.90 6.57 6.47
CA ASP A 112 -16.33 6.25 7.83
C ASP A 112 -15.58 5.03 8.39
N ALA A 113 -15.33 4.03 7.55
CA ALA A 113 -14.40 2.94 7.87
C ALA A 113 -12.97 3.47 8.14
N GLN A 114 -12.50 4.46 7.36
CA GLN A 114 -11.21 5.11 7.58
C GLN A 114 -11.15 5.84 8.93
N LEU A 115 -12.19 6.59 9.27
CA LEU A 115 -12.30 7.27 10.57
C LEU A 115 -12.30 6.28 11.73
N SER A 116 -13.16 5.27 11.67
CA SER A 116 -13.27 4.23 12.70
C SER A 116 -11.93 3.52 12.92
N ARG A 117 -11.23 3.21 11.82
CA ARG A 117 -9.89 2.60 11.89
C ARG A 117 -8.85 3.55 12.48
N ALA A 118 -8.84 4.81 12.06
CA ALA A 118 -7.88 5.79 12.54
C ALA A 118 -8.07 6.07 14.05
N LEU A 119 -9.32 6.12 14.53
CA LEU A 119 -9.64 6.19 15.96
C LEU A 119 -9.11 4.95 16.71
N ALA A 120 -9.35 3.75 16.21
CA ALA A 120 -8.84 2.52 16.83
C ALA A 120 -7.31 2.50 16.90
N VAL A 121 -6.62 2.95 15.84
CA VAL A 121 -5.16 3.10 15.84
C VAL A 121 -4.73 4.16 16.86
N GLY A 122 -5.39 5.33 16.89
CA GLY A 122 -5.11 6.40 17.83
C GLY A 122 -5.22 5.94 19.28
N ARG A 123 -6.35 5.33 19.67
CA ARG A 123 -6.55 4.77 21.02
C ARG A 123 -5.48 3.73 21.37
N GLY A 124 -5.15 2.84 20.43
CA GLY A 124 -4.09 1.85 20.63
C GLY A 124 -2.69 2.47 20.81
N LEU A 125 -2.40 3.60 20.14
CA LEU A 125 -1.13 4.32 20.27
C LEU A 125 -1.01 5.07 21.60
N LEU A 126 -2.13 5.56 22.14
CA LEU A 126 -2.17 6.23 23.43
C LEU A 126 -1.84 5.25 24.56
N GLY A 127 -2.42 4.04 24.54
CA GLY A 127 -2.08 2.99 25.52
C GLY A 127 -2.21 3.49 26.96
N ARG A 128 -1.16 3.30 27.78
CA ARG A 128 -1.05 3.81 29.17
C ARG A 128 -0.18 5.06 29.29
N ARG A 129 0.02 5.80 28.19
CA ARG A 129 0.84 7.01 28.21
C ARG A 129 0.08 8.13 28.93
N GLU A 130 0.83 9.12 29.37
CA GLU A 130 0.29 10.36 29.93
C GLU A 130 0.67 11.53 29.04
N PHE A 131 -0.20 12.53 28.97
CA PHE A 131 0.01 13.77 28.24
C PHE A 131 -0.41 14.92 29.14
N ASN A 132 0.25 16.08 28.99
CA ASN A 132 -0.05 17.24 29.82
C ASN A 132 -1.27 18.02 29.30
N ASP A 133 -1.50 18.00 27.98
CA ASP A 133 -2.56 18.73 27.31
C ASP A 133 -2.88 18.12 25.93
N GLY A 134 -3.88 18.68 25.26
CA GLY A 134 -4.29 18.30 23.91
C GLY A 134 -3.21 18.56 22.85
N GLU A 135 -2.33 19.54 23.04
CA GLU A 135 -1.26 19.87 22.09
C GLU A 135 -0.17 18.78 22.10
N ALA A 136 0.23 18.31 23.28
CA ALA A 136 1.14 17.19 23.45
C ALA A 136 0.59 15.90 22.84
N LEU A 137 -0.72 15.65 23.02
CA LEU A 137 -1.41 14.51 22.41
C LEU A 137 -1.41 14.62 20.88
N LEU A 138 -1.75 15.79 20.33
CA LEU A 138 -1.75 16.06 18.89
C LEU A 138 -0.36 15.85 18.29
N ASN A 139 0.68 16.47 18.87
CA ASN A 139 2.06 16.37 18.43
C ASN A 139 2.58 14.92 18.46
N PHE A 140 2.04 14.10 19.37
CA PHE A 140 2.33 12.68 19.40
C PHE A 140 1.54 11.88 18.34
N LEU A 141 0.23 12.04 18.24
CA LEU A 141 -0.61 11.20 17.39
C LEU A 141 -0.53 11.55 15.90
N ALA A 142 -0.56 12.83 15.55
CA ALA A 142 -0.62 13.29 14.16
C ALA A 142 0.47 12.66 13.26
N PRO A 143 1.78 12.69 13.61
CA PRO A 143 2.80 12.09 12.76
C PRO A 143 2.71 10.56 12.70
N ARG A 144 2.16 9.91 13.73
CA ARG A 144 1.98 8.45 13.77
C ARG A 144 0.83 8.01 12.86
N LEU A 145 -0.27 8.75 12.85
CA LEU A 145 -1.40 8.52 11.95
C LEU A 145 -1.01 8.81 10.49
N ALA A 146 -0.26 9.89 10.25
CA ALA A 146 0.25 10.21 8.92
C ALA A 146 1.15 9.09 8.36
N ARG A 147 2.04 8.50 9.17
CA ARG A 147 2.86 7.33 8.77
C ARG A 147 2.04 6.08 8.47
N ARG A 148 0.77 6.01 8.90
CA ARG A 148 -0.15 4.93 8.55
C ARG A 148 -0.97 5.24 7.30
N GLY A 149 -0.78 6.41 6.68
CA GLY A 149 -1.41 6.80 5.42
C GLY A 149 -2.74 7.51 5.56
N PHE A 150 -3.15 7.87 6.78
CA PHE A 150 -4.36 8.68 6.98
C PHE A 150 -4.08 10.12 6.51
N SER A 151 -5.06 10.75 5.85
CA SER A 151 -4.91 12.13 5.39
C SER A 151 -4.73 13.07 6.59
N SER A 152 -4.05 14.21 6.39
CA SER A 152 -3.80 15.18 7.46
C SER A 152 -5.11 15.66 8.10
N GLY A 153 -6.15 15.90 7.29
CA GLY A 153 -7.47 16.29 7.79
C GLY A 153 -8.12 15.20 8.66
N LEU A 154 -8.02 13.94 8.25
CA LEU A 154 -8.52 12.82 9.06
C LEU A 154 -7.71 12.64 10.35
N ALA A 155 -6.38 12.73 10.26
CA ALA A 155 -5.51 12.63 11.43
C ALA A 155 -5.81 13.74 12.45
N TYR A 156 -5.99 14.98 12.00
CA TYR A 156 -6.37 16.09 12.87
C TYR A 156 -7.75 15.89 13.50
N ARG A 157 -8.75 15.45 12.71
CA ARG A 157 -10.09 15.12 13.22
C ARG A 157 -10.03 14.06 14.32
N VAL A 158 -9.26 12.99 14.12
CA VAL A 158 -9.04 11.93 15.12
C VAL A 158 -8.36 12.49 16.38
N CYS A 159 -7.31 13.30 16.23
CA CYS A 159 -6.64 13.90 17.38
C CYS A 159 -7.61 14.75 18.19
N ARG A 160 -8.40 15.61 17.54
CA ARG A 160 -9.44 16.41 18.21
C ARG A 160 -10.45 15.55 18.96
N THR A 161 -10.97 14.49 18.34
CA THR A 161 -11.90 13.56 19.00
C THR A 161 -11.28 12.94 20.24
N LEU A 162 -10.04 12.45 20.15
CA LEU A 162 -9.36 11.81 21.27
C LEU A 162 -8.98 12.81 22.38
N THR A 163 -8.62 14.04 22.03
CA THR A 163 -8.41 15.12 23.01
C THR A 163 -9.70 15.39 23.81
N THR A 164 -10.85 15.50 23.14
CA THR A 164 -12.14 15.68 23.83
C THR A 164 -12.50 14.48 24.71
N GLU A 165 -12.25 13.24 24.26
CA GLU A 165 -12.42 12.04 25.10
C GLU A 165 -11.53 12.09 26.36
N TRP A 166 -10.30 12.61 26.24
CA TRP A 166 -9.36 12.75 27.34
C TRP A 166 -9.74 13.85 28.34
N GLU A 167 -10.20 14.99 27.84
CA GLU A 167 -10.73 16.10 28.65
C GLU A 167 -11.94 15.62 29.48
N ALA A 168 -12.88 14.94 28.84
CA ALA A 168 -14.08 14.42 29.50
C ALA A 168 -13.77 13.36 30.56
N ALA A 169 -12.65 12.64 30.42
CA ALA A 169 -12.18 11.65 31.37
C ALA A 169 -11.19 12.21 32.42
N HIS A 170 -10.95 13.53 32.44
CA HIS A 170 -9.98 14.20 33.32
C HIS A 170 -8.56 13.61 33.28
N LEU A 171 -8.17 13.02 32.14
CA LEU A 171 -6.88 12.32 31.99
C LEU A 171 -5.67 13.27 31.85
N PHE A 172 -5.90 14.55 31.57
CA PHE A 172 -4.84 15.56 31.54
C PHE A 172 -4.47 16.08 32.93
N ASP A 173 -5.36 15.94 33.93
CA ASP A 173 -5.17 16.52 35.26
C ASP A 173 -4.36 15.62 36.21
N SER A 174 -4.05 14.37 35.82
CA SER A 174 -3.35 13.38 36.67
C SER A 174 -1.95 13.79 37.14
N LYS A 175 -1.36 14.86 36.60
CA LYS A 175 -0.08 15.44 37.05
C LYS A 175 -0.21 16.56 38.09
N LYS A 176 -1.40 17.13 38.31
CA LYS A 176 -1.54 18.31 39.18
C LYS A 176 -1.48 18.01 40.69
N GLU A 177 -1.53 16.75 41.11
CA GLU A 177 -1.63 16.38 42.53
C GLU A 177 -0.32 15.95 43.21
N HIS A 178 0.83 15.93 42.51
CA HIS A 178 2.11 15.47 43.08
C HIS A 178 3.22 16.54 43.08
N ASN A 179 2.90 17.77 43.49
CA ASN A 179 3.92 18.77 43.81
C ASN A 179 3.59 19.52 45.09
#